data_AF-A0A523AVV4-F1
#
_entry.id   AF-A0A523AVV4-F1
#
_cell.length_a   1.000
_cell.length_b   1.000
_cell.length_c   1.000
_cell.angle_alpha   90.00
_cell.angle_beta   90.00
_cell.angle_gamma   90.00
#
_symmetry.space_group_name_H-M   'P 1'
#
loop_
_entity.id
_entity.type
_entity.pdbx_description
1 polymer ?
#
loop_
_entity_poly.entity_id
_entity_poly.type
_entity_poly.pdbx_seq_one_letter_code
_entity_poly.pdbx_strand_id
1 'polypeptide(L)' 'MCIATVRSKEREIKDVILMEEKEGGYLVTTLLGERVEIKGRIRKIDMEEHLVLVE' A
#
# COMPACT_ATOMS: atom_id res chain seq x y z
N MET A 1 -6.02 10.33 -11.42
CA MET A 1 -4.91 9.52 -10.88
C MET A 1 -4.90 9.77 -9.38
N CYS A 2 -5.04 8.73 -8.56
CA CYS A 2 -5.05 8.86 -7.09
C CYS A 2 -3.77 8.21 -6.57
N ILE A 3 -3.05 8.91 -5.71
CA ILE A 3 -1.84 8.45 -5.07
C ILE A 3 -2.18 8.21 -3.60
N ALA A 4 -1.73 7.09 -3.03
CA ALA A 4 -2.04 6.74 -1.65
C ALA A 4 -0.77 6.52 -0.82
N THR A 5 -0.94 6.56 0.51
CA THR A 5 0.03 6.04 1.46
C THR A 5 -0.43 4.67 1.93
N VAL A 6 0.46 3.69 1.96
CA VAL A 6 0.18 2.35 2.52
C VAL A 6 0.91 2.23 3.84
N ARG A 7 0.17 1.98 4.92
CA ARG A 7 0.71 1.81 6.27
C ARG A 7 0.42 0.41 6.77
N SER A 8 1.47 -0.28 7.19
CA SER A 8 1.39 -1.53 7.94
C SER A 8 1.97 -1.34 9.35
N LYS A 9 1.93 -2.40 10.18
CA LYS A 9 2.56 -2.39 11.50
C LYS A 9 4.08 -2.16 11.46
N GLU A 10 4.72 -2.56 10.36
CA GLU A 10 6.19 -2.53 10.24
C GLU A 10 6.70 -1.26 9.55
N ARG A 11 5.90 -0.65 8.66
CA ARG A 11 6.36 0.44 7.80
C ARG A 11 5.23 1.28 7.22
N GLU A 12 5.61 2.44 6.72
CA GLU A 12 4.78 3.33 5.91
C GLU A 12 5.45 3.55 4.55
N ILE A 13 4.68 3.41 3.46
CA ILE A 13 5.12 3.60 2.08
C ILE A 13 4.27 4.70 1.46
N LYS A 14 4.94 5.76 1.00
CA LYS A 14 4.28 6.93 0.39
C LYS A 14 4.28 6.81 -1.13
N ASP A 15 3.51 7.70 -1.74
CA ASP A 15 3.46 7.89 -3.19
C ASP A 15 3.09 6.61 -3.97
N VAL A 16 2.22 5.77 -3.39
CA VAL A 16 1.80 4.50 -3.99
C VAL A 16 0.82 4.75 -5.13
N ILE A 17 1.15 4.19 -6.29
CA ILE A 17 0.33 4.28 -7.52
C ILE A 17 -0.36 2.97 -7.88
N LEU A 18 0.16 1.84 -7.37
CA LEU A 18 -0.37 0.51 -7.65
C LEU A 18 -0.14 -0.42 -6.47
N MET A 19 -1.15 -1.23 -6.14
CA MET A 19 -1.04 -2.38 -5.25
C MET A 19 -1.61 -3.60 -5.95
N GLU A 20 -0.86 -4.70 -5.95
CA GLU A 20 -1.25 -5.98 -6.53
C GLU A 20 -1.25 -7.06 -5.43
N GLU A 21 -2.31 -7.85 -5.34
CA GLU A 21 -2.36 -8.97 -4.40
C GLU A 21 -1.37 -10.08 -4.81
N LYS A 22 -0.64 -10.60 -3.83
CA LYS A 22 0.28 -11.74 -3.94
C LYS A 22 -0.02 -12.74 -2.83
N GLU A 23 0.55 -13.94 -2.90
CA GLU A 23 0.36 -14.94 -1.85
C GLU A 23 0.77 -14.39 -0.47
N GLY A 24 -0.22 -14.15 0.40
CA GLY A 24 -0.01 -13.67 1.76
C GLY A 24 0.19 -12.15 1.93
N GLY A 25 -0.04 -11.34 0.89
CA GLY A 25 0.14 -9.89 0.99
C GLY A 25 -0.05 -9.13 -0.33
N TYR A 26 0.71 -8.04 -0.48
CA TYR A 26 0.61 -7.13 -1.60
C TYR A 26 1.99 -6.70 -2.09
N LEU A 27 2.15 -6.60 -3.41
CA LEU A 27 3.24 -5.90 -4.05
C LEU A 27 2.80 -4.45 -4.30
N VAL A 28 3.52 -3.52 -3.70
CA VAL A 28 3.25 -2.08 -3.75
C VAL A 28 4.24 -1.42 -4.70
N THR A 29 3.75 -0.61 -5.64
CA THR A 29 4.60 0.18 -6.55
C THR A 29 4.39 1.68 -6.28
N THR A 30 5.49 2.40 -6.08
CA THR A 30 5.50 3.85 -5.87
C THR A 30 5.55 4.62 -7.20
N LEU A 31 5.33 5.93 -7.15
CA LEU A 31 5.39 6.84 -8.30
C LEU A 31 6.76 6.83 -8.99
N LEU A 32 7.83 6.58 -8.23
CA LEU A 32 9.20 6.48 -8.77
C LEU A 32 9.53 5.09 -9.33
N GLY A 33 8.58 4.16 -9.29
CA GLY A 33 8.76 2.79 -9.77
C GLY A 33 9.40 1.83 -8.77
N GLU A 34 9.62 2.26 -7.51
CA GLU A 34 10.08 1.35 -6.46
C GLU A 34 9.01 0.32 -6.14
N ARG A 35 9.44 -0.93 -5.92
CA ARG A 35 8.55 -2.06 -5.64
C ARG A 35 8.86 -2.64 -4.28
N VAL A 36 7.84 -2.76 -3.44
CA VAL A 36 7.97 -3.23 -2.06
C VAL A 36 6.87 -4.23 -1.74
N GLU A 37 7.25 -5.37 -1.17
CA GLU A 37 6.28 -6.34 -0.66
C GLU A 37 5.84 -5.99 0.76
N ILE A 38 4.53 -6.08 1.01
CA ILE A 38 3.92 -5.96 2.33
C ILE A 38 3.11 -7.22 2.59
N LYS A 39 3.34 -7.86 3.74
CA LYS A 39 2.52 -8.98 4.22
C LYS A 39 1.31 -8.49 4.99
N GLY A 40 0.23 -9.27 4.95
CA GLY A 40 -1.01 -8.97 5.67
C GLY A 40 -2.21 -8.78 4.75
N ARG A 41 -3.31 -8.33 5.31
CA ARG A 41 -4.58 -8.07 4.61
C ARG A 41 -4.96 -6.60 4.76
N ILE A 42 -5.58 -6.03 3.73
CA ILE A 42 -6.14 -4.68 3.83
C ILE A 42 -7.23 -4.68 4.91
N ARG A 43 -7.03 -3.86 5.93
CA ARG A 43 -8.00 -3.62 7.01
C ARG A 43 -8.95 -2.48 6.67
N LYS A 44 -8.43 -1.39 6.08
CA LYS A 44 -9.19 -0.19 5.73
C LYS A 44 -8.56 0.49 4.52
N ILE A 45 -9.41 1.01 3.63
CA ILE A 45 -9.02 1.99 2.61
C ILE A 45 -9.78 3.27 2.93
N ASP A 46 -9.05 4.34 3.20
CA ASP A 46 -9.57 5.67 3.42
C ASP A 46 -9.27 6.53 2.19
N MET A 47 -10.32 6.82 1.41
CA MET A 47 -10.19 7.57 0.17
C MET A 47 -10.08 9.08 0.39
N GLU A 48 -10.52 9.58 1.56
CA GLU A 48 -10.42 11.00 1.91
C GLU A 48 -9.00 11.31 2.41
N GLU A 49 -8.44 10.42 3.24
CA GLU A 49 -7.06 10.55 3.74
C GLU A 49 -6.01 9.99 2.78
N HIS A 50 -6.43 9.41 1.65
CA HIS A 50 -5.56 8.70 0.70
C HIS A 50 -4.68 7.64 1.40
N LEU A 51 -5.27 6.86 2.31
CA LEU A 51 -4.56 5.94 3.20
C LEU A 51 -5.08 4.50 3.07
N VAL A 52 -4.17 3.54 2.93
CA VAL A 52 -4.46 2.11 2.98
C VAL A 52 -3.80 1.51 4.21
N LEU A 53 -4.58 0.87 5.07
CA LEU A 53 -4.11 0.19 6.27
C LEU A 53 -4.03 -1.32 6.03
N VAL A 54 -2.88 -1.93 6.29
CA VAL A 54 -2.61 -3.37 6.12
C VAL A 54 -2.18 -4.00 7.45
N GLU A 55 -2.80 -5.12 7.83
CA GLU A 55 -2.53 -5.86 9.08
C GLU A 55 -2.28 -7.36 8.91
#